data_AF-A0A0P9UZB1-F1
#
_entry.id   AF-A0A0P9UZB1-F1
#
_cell.length_a   1.000
_cell.length_b   1.000
_cell.length_c   1.000
_cell.angle_alpha   90.00
_cell.angle_beta   90.00
_cell.angle_gamma   90.00
#
_symmetry.space_group_name_H-M   'P 1'
#
loop_
_entity.id
_entity.type
_entity.pdbx_description
1 polymer ?
#
loop_
_entity_poly.entity_id
_entity_poly.type
_entity_poly.pdbx_seq_one_letter_code
_entity_poly.pdbx_strand_id
1 'polypeptide(L)'
;MSQSFLSPVTTQTWANGRHLVRVVKVIQETWDVRTFCFMADQPIMFFFKPGQFVTLELEIDGLPIMRSYTISSSPSVPYSFSITVKRVPGGKVSNYLHDTLSEGQELAVHGPVGLFNAIDFPNPKILYLSGGVGITPVMSMARWFYDTNANVDMVFVHSARSPKDIIYHRELEHMASRIDNFSLHLVCEKHGLGEPWAGYRGYLNQKMLELMAPDFMDREVFCCGPTPYMAA
;
A
#
# COMPACT_ATOMS: atom_id res chain seq x y z
N MET A 1 47.92 6.39 16.66
CA MET A 1 46.77 5.49 16.41
C MET A 1 45.52 6.19 16.89
N SER A 2 44.74 6.84 16.01
CA SER A 2 43.47 7.45 16.43
C SER A 2 42.37 6.40 16.36
N GLN A 3 42.00 5.87 17.53
CA GLN A 3 40.74 5.16 17.72
C GLN A 3 39.60 6.17 17.60
N SER A 4 38.92 6.20 16.46
CA SER A 4 37.56 6.73 16.37
C SER A 4 36.70 5.62 15.78
N PHE A 5 36.33 4.66 16.63
CA PHE A 5 35.51 3.49 16.28
C PHE A 5 34.01 3.71 16.51
N LEU A 6 33.59 4.95 16.77
CA LEU A 6 32.19 5.28 17.02
C LEU A 6 31.85 6.55 16.26
N SER A 7 31.52 6.41 14.97
CA SER A 7 30.63 7.39 14.36
C SER A 7 29.32 7.33 15.16
N PRO A 8 28.89 8.41 15.82
CA PRO A 8 27.59 8.42 16.49
C PRO A 8 26.52 8.13 15.43
N VAL A 9 25.66 7.14 15.70
CA VAL A 9 24.46 6.93 14.91
C VAL A 9 23.49 8.07 15.25
N THR A 10 23.62 9.20 14.55
CA THR A 10 22.64 10.29 14.58
C THR A 10 21.50 9.94 13.64
N THR A 11 20.62 9.05 14.08
CA THR A 11 19.38 8.74 13.34
C THR A 11 18.55 10.02 13.20
N GLN A 12 18.23 10.37 11.97
CA GLN A 12 17.34 11.50 11.68
C GLN A 12 15.91 11.00 11.52
N THR A 13 14.93 11.84 11.86
CA THR A 13 13.52 11.57 11.55
C THR A 13 13.18 12.19 10.21
N TRP A 14 12.38 11.49 9.42
CA TRP A 14 11.91 11.96 8.12
C TRP A 14 11.09 13.24 8.28
N ALA A 15 11.58 14.32 7.68
CA ALA A 15 10.93 15.63 7.67
C ALA A 15 10.34 15.92 6.29
N ASN A 16 9.34 16.79 6.21
CA ASN A 16 8.80 17.21 4.92
C ASN A 16 9.88 17.88 4.06
N GLY A 17 10.05 17.39 2.84
CA GLY A 17 11.03 17.93 1.90
C GLY A 17 11.49 16.88 0.90
N ARG A 18 12.59 17.20 0.20
CA ARG A 18 13.21 16.34 -0.82
C ARG A 18 14.27 15.44 -0.18
N HIS A 19 14.11 14.12 -0.35
CA HIS A 19 15.02 13.11 0.17
C HIS A 19 15.51 12.21 -0.95
N LEU A 20 16.80 11.92 -0.99
CA LEU A 20 17.35 10.92 -1.90
C LEU A 20 17.17 9.53 -1.27
N VAL A 21 16.58 8.62 -2.03
CA VAL A 21 16.35 7.23 -1.59
C VAL A 21 16.79 6.27 -2.69
N ARG A 22 17.19 5.08 -2.27
CA ARG A 22 17.63 3.99 -3.14
C ARG A 22 16.63 2.85 -3.12
N VAL A 23 16.34 2.30 -4.29
CA VAL A 23 15.56 1.05 -4.41
C VAL A 23 16.40 -0.08 -3.85
N VAL A 24 15.92 -0.73 -2.81
CA VAL A 24 16.62 -1.87 -2.18
C VAL A 24 16.00 -3.21 -2.51
N LYS A 25 14.76 -3.20 -3.02
CA LYS A 25 14.03 -4.41 -3.39
C LYS A 25 12.93 -4.10 -4.38
N VAL A 26 12.73 -4.98 -5.37
CA VAL A 26 11.53 -4.97 -6.23
C VAL A 26 10.80 -6.31 -6.13
N ILE A 27 9.51 -6.26 -5.83
CA ILE A 27 8.66 -7.45 -5.65
C ILE A 27 7.58 -7.45 -6.74
N GLN A 28 7.42 -8.59 -7.42
CA GLN A 28 6.32 -8.81 -8.36
C GLN A 28 5.09 -9.30 -7.57
N GLU A 29 4.04 -8.48 -7.50
CA GLU A 29 2.81 -8.80 -6.74
C GLU A 29 1.80 -9.56 -7.59
N THR A 30 1.56 -9.06 -8.80
CA THR A 30 0.70 -9.68 -9.83
C THR A 30 1.42 -9.59 -11.18
N TRP A 31 0.79 -9.98 -12.29
CA TRP A 31 1.41 -9.84 -13.61
C TRP A 31 1.68 -8.38 -14.06
N ASP A 32 0.95 -7.40 -13.50
CA ASP A 32 1.05 -5.98 -13.84
C ASP A 32 1.29 -5.05 -12.64
N VAL A 33 1.54 -5.59 -11.45
CA VAL A 33 1.79 -4.79 -10.23
C VAL A 33 3.13 -5.17 -9.61
N ARG A 34 3.92 -4.15 -9.27
CA ARG A 34 5.19 -4.28 -8.55
C ARG A 34 5.24 -3.40 -7.31
N THR A 35 5.84 -3.91 -6.25
CA THR A 35 6.22 -3.16 -5.05
C THR A 35 7.69 -2.76 -5.15
N PHE A 36 7.98 -1.49 -4.94
CA PHE A 36 9.35 -0.95 -4.87
C PHE A 36 9.62 -0.56 -3.41
N CYS A 37 10.66 -1.14 -2.80
CA CYS A 37 11.07 -0.81 -1.45
C CYS A 37 12.27 0.13 -1.48
N PHE A 38 12.25 1.14 -0.62
CA PHE A 38 13.23 2.21 -0.57
C PHE A 38 13.87 2.32 0.80
N MET A 39 15.14 2.71 0.80
CA MET A 39 15.88 3.15 1.99
C MET A 39 16.67 4.41 1.66
N ALA A 40 16.99 5.22 2.66
CA ALA A 40 18.01 6.25 2.52
C ALA A 40 19.40 5.62 2.78
N ASP A 41 20.45 6.17 2.17
CA ASP A 41 21.81 5.67 2.42
C ASP A 41 22.31 5.97 3.83
N GLN A 42 21.90 7.11 4.39
CA GLN A 42 22.07 7.41 5.81
C GLN A 42 20.84 6.94 6.60
N PRO A 43 20.99 6.43 7.83
CA PRO A 43 19.87 5.99 8.64
C PRO A 43 18.85 7.10 8.93
N ILE A 44 17.70 7.02 8.26
CA ILE A 44 16.53 7.89 8.48
C ILE A 44 15.36 7.04 8.95
N MET A 45 14.67 7.49 9.99
CA MET A 45 13.37 6.96 10.39
C MET A 45 12.26 7.61 9.57
N PHE A 46 11.77 6.90 8.56
CA PHE A 46 10.57 7.21 7.79
C PHE A 46 9.33 7.14 8.69
N PHE A 47 8.96 8.29 9.25
CA PHE A 47 7.75 8.44 10.05
C PHE A 47 6.64 9.06 9.20
N PHE A 48 5.51 8.36 9.08
CA PHE A 48 4.33 8.78 8.31
C PHE A 48 3.07 8.20 8.92
N LYS A 49 1.91 8.79 8.62
CA LYS A 49 0.62 8.19 8.97
C LYS A 49 0.25 7.16 7.91
N PRO A 50 -0.14 5.92 8.28
CA PRO A 50 -0.47 4.88 7.32
C PRO A 50 -1.63 5.33 6.43
N GLY A 51 -1.43 5.29 5.11
CA GLY A 51 -2.33 5.86 4.09
C GLY A 51 -1.78 7.09 3.36
N GLN A 52 -0.76 7.76 3.92
CA GLN A 52 -0.08 8.88 3.26
C GLN A 52 0.72 8.46 2.02
N PHE A 53 1.10 9.45 1.21
CA PHE A 53 1.82 9.25 -0.04
C PHE A 53 3.13 10.04 -0.10
N VAL A 54 4.02 9.58 -0.98
CA VAL A 54 5.21 10.31 -1.44
C VAL A 54 5.03 10.74 -2.88
N THR A 55 5.75 11.79 -3.29
CA THR A 55 5.86 12.19 -4.69
C THR A 55 7.26 11.89 -5.19
N LEU A 56 7.36 11.03 -6.19
CA LEU A 56 8.62 10.72 -6.87
C LEU A 56 8.97 11.87 -7.81
N GLU A 57 10.23 12.28 -7.77
CA GLU A 57 10.86 13.19 -8.72
C GLU A 57 11.67 12.35 -9.70
N LEU A 58 11.20 12.30 -10.95
CA LEU A 58 11.73 11.45 -12.01
C LEU A 58 12.18 12.31 -13.19
N GLU A 59 13.16 11.84 -13.94
CA GLU A 59 13.49 12.38 -15.26
C GLU A 59 13.19 11.30 -16.31
N ILE A 60 12.28 11.58 -17.24
CA ILE A 60 11.87 10.62 -18.28
C ILE A 60 11.88 11.33 -19.62
N ASP A 61 12.75 10.87 -20.52
CA ASP A 61 13.04 11.49 -21.82
C ASP A 61 13.57 12.93 -21.69
N GLY A 62 14.41 13.19 -20.67
CA GLY A 62 14.97 14.51 -20.38
C GLY A 62 13.98 15.51 -19.78
N LEU A 63 12.77 15.07 -19.42
CA LEU A 63 11.74 15.92 -18.81
C LEU A 63 11.55 15.57 -17.33
N PRO A 64 11.54 16.57 -16.42
CA PRO A 64 11.21 16.33 -15.02
C PRO A 64 9.72 16.03 -14.86
N ILE A 65 9.41 14.93 -14.18
CA ILE A 65 8.05 14.46 -13.93
C ILE A 65 7.88 14.15 -12.44
N MET A 66 6.87 14.75 -11.84
CA MET A 66 6.45 14.49 -10.46
C MET A 66 5.23 13.56 -10.46
N ARG A 67 5.28 12.44 -9.74
CA ARG A 67 4.11 11.57 -9.54
C ARG A 67 4.00 11.04 -8.14
N SER A 68 2.79 11.13 -7.59
CA SER A 68 2.48 10.69 -6.25
C SER A 68 2.06 9.23 -6.21
N TYR A 69 2.55 8.51 -5.22
CA TYR A 69 2.20 7.12 -4.91
C TYR A 69 2.03 6.96 -3.42
N THR A 70 0.93 6.31 -3.01
CA THR A 70 0.71 5.94 -1.62
C THR A 70 1.83 5.04 -1.11
N ILE A 71 2.29 5.31 0.10
CA ILE A 71 3.18 4.44 0.83
C ILE A 71 2.38 3.20 1.21
N SER A 72 2.75 2.05 0.68
CA SER A 72 2.05 0.78 0.92
C SER A 72 2.52 0.05 2.16
N SER A 73 3.76 0.27 2.61
CA SER A 73 4.30 -0.35 3.83
C SER A 73 3.70 0.23 5.11
N SER A 74 3.89 -0.50 6.21
CA SER A 74 3.63 -0.01 7.55
C SER A 74 4.70 0.99 8.01
N PRO A 75 4.33 2.05 8.77
CA PRO A 75 5.30 2.89 9.46
C PRO A 75 5.95 2.20 10.67
N SER A 76 5.53 0.99 11.02
CA SER A 76 6.18 0.15 12.06
C SER A 76 7.59 -0.31 11.67
N VAL A 77 7.95 -0.21 10.38
CA VAL A 77 9.27 -0.55 9.83
C VAL A 77 9.98 0.74 9.41
N PRO A 78 10.54 1.52 10.37
CA PRO A 78 10.86 2.93 10.14
C PRO A 78 12.08 3.16 9.23
N TYR A 79 12.92 2.16 8.98
CA TYR A 79 14.13 2.34 8.15
C TYR A 79 13.91 2.10 6.66
N SER A 80 12.67 1.82 6.25
CA SER A 80 12.31 1.66 4.86
C SER A 80 10.87 2.08 4.62
N PHE A 81 10.52 2.38 3.39
CA PHE A 81 9.12 2.41 2.98
C PHE A 81 8.98 1.74 1.61
N SER A 82 7.75 1.44 1.21
CA SER A 82 7.47 0.91 -0.11
C SER A 82 6.32 1.63 -0.78
N ILE A 83 6.34 1.65 -2.11
CA ILE A 83 5.17 2.00 -2.93
C ILE A 83 4.84 0.82 -3.82
N THR A 84 3.57 0.71 -4.19
CA THR A 84 3.12 -0.38 -5.06
C THR A 84 2.40 0.18 -6.27
N VAL A 85 2.89 -0.19 -7.44
CA VAL A 85 2.59 0.48 -8.69
C VAL A 85 2.02 -0.53 -9.67
N LYS A 86 0.78 -0.26 -10.10
CA LYS A 86 0.18 -0.94 -11.24
C LYS A 86 0.65 -0.31 -12.54
N ARG A 87 1.05 -1.16 -13.50
CA ARG A 87 1.33 -0.77 -14.87
C ARG A 87 0.04 -0.34 -15.55
N VAL A 88 0.00 0.88 -16.06
CA VAL A 88 -1.17 1.42 -16.76
C VAL A 88 -0.86 1.43 -18.25
N PRO A 89 -1.67 0.78 -19.11
CA PRO A 89 -1.49 0.85 -20.56
C PRO A 89 -1.40 2.31 -21.04
N GLY A 90 -0.32 2.65 -21.75
CA GLY A 90 -0.05 4.02 -22.21
C GLY A 90 0.40 5.03 -21.12
N GLY A 91 0.49 4.63 -19.85
CA GLY A 91 0.88 5.51 -18.76
C GLY A 91 2.39 5.78 -18.70
N LYS A 92 2.84 7.03 -18.87
CA LYS A 92 4.28 7.36 -18.92
C LYS A 92 5.07 6.88 -17.69
N VAL A 93 4.63 7.25 -16.49
CA VAL A 93 5.42 6.98 -15.26
C VAL A 93 5.33 5.53 -14.79
N SER A 94 4.16 4.92 -14.74
CA SER A 94 4.06 3.53 -14.28
C SER A 94 4.78 2.56 -15.20
N ASN A 95 4.78 2.79 -16.52
CA ASN A 95 5.60 2.00 -17.44
C ASN A 95 7.09 2.21 -17.20
N TYR A 96 7.55 3.47 -17.07
CA TYR A 96 8.96 3.76 -16.75
C TYR A 96 9.44 3.07 -15.46
N LEU A 97 8.63 3.10 -14.39
CA LEU A 97 8.99 2.42 -13.14
C LEU A 97 9.10 0.90 -13.33
N HIS A 98 8.24 0.30 -14.15
CA HIS A 98 8.29 -1.14 -14.43
C HIS A 98 9.44 -1.55 -15.36
N ASP A 99 9.78 -0.70 -16.32
CA ASP A 99 10.76 -1.03 -17.37
C ASP A 99 12.19 -0.64 -16.97
N THR A 100 12.35 0.42 -16.18
CA THR A 100 13.66 1.04 -15.90
C THR A 100 14.05 0.99 -14.44
N LEU A 101 13.10 1.20 -13.51
CA LEU A 101 13.43 1.29 -12.09
C LEU A 101 13.79 -0.09 -11.51
N SER A 102 15.01 -0.22 -11.01
CA SER A 102 15.61 -1.48 -10.54
C SER A 102 16.39 -1.29 -9.24
N GLU A 103 16.70 -2.39 -8.55
CA GLU A 103 17.47 -2.38 -7.32
C GLU A 103 18.83 -1.69 -7.50
N GLY A 104 19.21 -0.88 -6.52
CA GLY A 104 20.43 -0.07 -6.53
C GLY A 104 20.26 1.33 -7.12
N GLN A 105 19.19 1.61 -7.87
CA GLN A 105 18.96 2.94 -8.41
C GLN A 105 18.43 3.92 -7.37
N GLU A 106 18.83 5.18 -7.52
CA GLU A 106 18.44 6.28 -6.65
C GLU A 106 17.45 7.21 -7.33
N LEU A 107 16.54 7.77 -6.56
CA LEU A 107 15.68 8.87 -6.98
C LEU A 107 15.32 9.76 -5.79
N ALA A 108 14.91 10.98 -6.09
CA ALA A 108 14.41 11.89 -5.08
C ALA A 108 12.92 11.67 -4.83
N VAL A 109 12.53 11.69 -3.56
CA VAL A 109 11.13 11.63 -3.12
C VAL A 109 10.80 12.83 -2.25
N HIS A 110 9.55 13.26 -2.34
CA HIS A 110 8.99 14.34 -1.54
C HIS A 110 7.86 13.81 -0.65
N GLY A 111 7.75 14.33 0.56
CA GLY A 111 6.72 13.93 1.52
C GLY A 111 7.30 13.44 2.84
N PRO A 112 6.50 12.73 3.66
CA PRO A 112 5.16 12.21 3.35
C PRO A 112 4.08 13.30 3.43
N VAL A 113 3.01 13.17 2.65
CA VAL A 113 1.85 14.08 2.69
C VAL A 113 0.54 13.31 2.51
N GLY A 114 -0.60 13.99 2.69
CA GLY A 114 -1.93 13.43 2.47
C GLY A 114 -2.75 13.33 3.76
N LEU A 115 -4.07 13.43 3.61
CA LEU A 115 -5.04 13.41 4.71
C LEU A 115 -5.73 12.05 4.88
N PHE A 116 -5.67 11.18 3.86
CA PHE A 116 -6.28 9.85 3.90
C PHE A 116 -5.43 8.91 4.75
N ASN A 117 -5.69 8.84 6.05
CA ASN A 117 -4.91 8.05 7.00
C ASN A 117 -5.75 7.56 8.18
N ALA A 118 -5.37 6.46 8.83
CA ALA A 118 -6.15 5.90 9.93
C ALA A 118 -5.85 6.52 11.32
N ILE A 119 -4.83 7.36 11.44
CA ILE A 119 -4.41 7.94 12.74
C ILE A 119 -5.29 9.14 13.10
N ASP A 120 -5.65 9.96 12.11
CA ASP A 120 -6.47 11.14 12.32
C ASP A 120 -7.97 10.82 12.49
N PHE A 121 -8.38 9.58 12.22
CA PHE A 121 -9.74 9.09 12.34
C PHE A 121 -9.75 7.82 13.21
N PRO A 122 -9.43 7.92 14.52
CA PRO A 122 -9.37 6.77 15.39
C PRO A 122 -10.77 6.18 15.61
N ASN A 123 -10.93 4.89 15.33
CA ASN A 123 -12.16 4.16 15.56
C ASN A 123 -11.84 2.70 15.93
N PRO A 124 -12.50 2.10 16.94
CA PRO A 124 -12.30 0.69 17.28
C PRO A 124 -12.81 -0.28 16.21
N LYS A 125 -13.61 0.17 15.23
CA LYS A 125 -14.09 -0.63 14.10
C LYS A 125 -13.77 0.06 12.78
N ILE A 126 -13.12 -0.66 11.89
CA ILE A 126 -12.72 -0.16 10.58
C ILE A 126 -13.25 -1.07 9.48
N LEU A 127 -13.70 -0.46 8.39
CA LEU A 127 -14.04 -1.11 7.13
C LEU A 127 -13.14 -0.58 6.02
N TYR A 128 -12.34 -1.45 5.42
CA TYR A 128 -11.57 -1.16 4.23
C TYR A 128 -12.34 -1.61 2.99
N LEU A 129 -12.59 -0.69 2.07
CA LEU A 129 -13.14 -0.98 0.74
C LEU A 129 -12.07 -0.64 -0.30
N SER A 130 -11.56 -1.64 -1.01
CA SER A 130 -10.53 -1.39 -2.02
C SER A 130 -10.75 -2.08 -3.35
N GLY A 131 -10.35 -1.42 -4.43
CA GLY A 131 -10.41 -1.94 -5.79
C GLY A 131 -9.06 -1.85 -6.51
N GLY A 132 -8.54 -2.99 -7.00
CA GLY A 132 -7.25 -3.04 -7.71
C GLY A 132 -6.12 -2.37 -6.93
N VAL A 133 -5.33 -1.50 -7.58
CA VAL A 133 -4.20 -0.81 -6.91
C VAL A 133 -4.64 0.18 -5.82
N GLY A 134 -5.93 0.52 -5.72
CA GLY A 134 -6.48 1.28 -4.59
C GLY A 134 -6.34 0.59 -3.24
N ILE A 135 -5.89 -0.67 -3.22
CA ILE A 135 -5.51 -1.38 -2.00
C ILE A 135 -4.35 -0.72 -1.25
N THR A 136 -3.48 0.06 -1.90
CA THR A 136 -2.23 0.55 -1.29
C THR A 136 -2.38 1.35 0.00
N PRO A 137 -3.26 2.37 0.12
CA PRO A 137 -3.45 3.06 1.40
C PRO A 137 -4.01 2.15 2.49
N VAL A 138 -5.03 1.35 2.17
CA VAL A 138 -5.70 0.52 3.17
C VAL A 138 -4.83 -0.64 3.62
N MET A 139 -3.92 -1.12 2.76
CA MET A 139 -2.90 -2.10 3.16
C MET A 139 -1.89 -1.49 4.14
N SER A 140 -1.47 -0.24 3.93
CA SER A 140 -0.59 0.46 4.88
C SER A 140 -1.25 0.58 6.27
N MET A 141 -2.54 0.91 6.30
CA MET A 141 -3.34 0.97 7.55
C MET A 141 -3.49 -0.39 8.20
N ALA A 142 -3.86 -1.42 7.44
CA ALA A 142 -4.03 -2.78 7.93
C ALA A 142 -2.72 -3.34 8.50
N ARG A 143 -1.60 -3.16 7.79
CA ARG A 143 -0.26 -3.55 8.28
C ARG A 143 0.08 -2.82 9.57
N TRP A 144 -0.18 -1.52 9.68
CA TRP A 144 0.06 -0.76 10.91
C TRP A 144 -0.67 -1.36 12.12
N PHE A 145 -1.98 -1.58 12.00
CA PHE A 145 -2.76 -2.13 13.11
C PHE A 145 -2.37 -3.57 13.45
N TYR A 146 -2.05 -4.38 12.45
CA TYR A 146 -1.54 -5.73 12.63
C TYR A 146 -0.19 -5.75 13.37
N ASP A 147 0.79 -4.98 12.88
CA ASP A 147 2.15 -4.95 13.44
C ASP A 147 2.20 -4.40 14.86
N THR A 148 1.32 -3.45 15.18
CA THR A 148 1.27 -2.80 16.50
C THR A 148 0.35 -3.51 17.49
N ASN A 149 -0.28 -4.62 17.10
CA ASN A 149 -1.29 -5.34 17.90
C ASN A 149 -2.40 -4.40 18.40
N ALA A 150 -2.83 -3.47 17.55
CA ALA A 150 -3.90 -2.55 17.90
C ALA A 150 -5.22 -3.30 18.06
N ASN A 151 -5.99 -2.95 19.10
CA ASN A 151 -7.31 -3.52 19.35
C ASN A 151 -8.38 -2.86 18.46
N VAL A 152 -8.32 -3.14 17.16
CA VAL A 152 -9.23 -2.62 16.13
C VAL A 152 -9.88 -3.80 15.42
N ASP A 153 -11.21 -3.82 15.37
CA ASP A 153 -11.99 -4.76 14.56
C ASP A 153 -11.94 -4.31 13.09
N MET A 154 -11.17 -5.04 12.27
CA MET A 154 -10.94 -4.73 10.87
C MET A 154 -11.77 -5.67 9.98
N VAL A 155 -12.61 -5.09 9.13
CA VAL A 155 -13.19 -5.80 7.97
C VAL A 155 -12.52 -5.29 6.70
N PHE A 156 -11.92 -6.20 5.94
CA PHE A 156 -11.17 -5.88 4.72
C PHE A 156 -11.88 -6.46 3.50
N VAL A 157 -12.51 -5.60 2.70
CA VAL A 157 -13.15 -5.98 1.44
C VAL A 157 -12.28 -5.52 0.27
N HIS A 158 -11.78 -6.47 -0.52
CA HIS A 158 -10.98 -6.20 -1.70
C HIS A 158 -11.63 -6.75 -2.96
N SER A 159 -11.80 -5.88 -3.96
CA SER A 159 -12.29 -6.21 -5.28
C SER A 159 -11.16 -6.25 -6.30
N ALA A 160 -11.02 -7.41 -6.95
CA ALA A 160 -10.07 -7.66 -8.01
C ALA A 160 -10.78 -8.14 -9.29
N ARG A 161 -10.09 -8.07 -10.43
CA ARG A 161 -10.63 -8.54 -11.70
C ARG A 161 -10.73 -10.07 -11.72
N SER A 162 -9.72 -10.77 -11.20
CA SER A 162 -9.68 -12.23 -11.09
C SER A 162 -8.77 -12.65 -9.93
N PRO A 163 -8.75 -13.93 -9.52
CA PRO A 163 -7.95 -14.38 -8.37
C PRO A 163 -6.46 -14.06 -8.50
N LYS A 164 -5.91 -14.07 -9.72
CA LYS A 164 -4.50 -13.70 -9.99
C LYS A 164 -4.22 -12.19 -9.98
N ASP A 165 -5.26 -11.37 -9.95
CA ASP A 165 -5.16 -9.91 -9.88
C ASP A 165 -5.25 -9.40 -8.43
N ILE A 166 -5.38 -10.30 -7.44
CA ILE A 166 -5.41 -9.95 -6.02
C ILE A 166 -4.00 -9.59 -5.57
N ILE A 167 -3.77 -8.29 -5.35
CA ILE A 167 -2.51 -7.76 -4.83
C ILE A 167 -2.38 -8.15 -3.35
N TYR A 168 -1.19 -8.56 -2.92
CA TYR A 168 -0.90 -9.02 -1.55
C TYR A 168 -1.72 -10.23 -1.07
N HIS A 169 -2.25 -11.05 -1.98
CA HIS A 169 -3.19 -12.12 -1.62
C HIS A 169 -2.70 -12.99 -0.44
N ARG A 170 -1.47 -13.50 -0.53
CA ARG A 170 -0.88 -14.35 0.52
C ARG A 170 -0.71 -13.65 1.86
N GLU A 171 -0.43 -12.35 1.85
CA GLU A 171 -0.23 -11.57 3.07
C GLU A 171 -1.58 -11.27 3.73
N LEU A 172 -2.60 -10.92 2.95
CA LEU A 172 -3.97 -10.76 3.47
C LEU A 172 -4.49 -12.06 4.10
N GLU A 173 -4.30 -13.19 3.41
CA GLU A 173 -4.66 -14.51 3.95
C GLU A 173 -3.87 -14.82 5.23
N HIS A 174 -2.58 -14.48 5.26
CA HIS A 174 -1.76 -14.64 6.44
C HIS A 174 -2.31 -13.84 7.62
N MET A 175 -2.58 -12.54 7.44
CA MET A 175 -3.14 -11.69 8.49
C MET A 175 -4.48 -12.26 9.01
N ALA A 176 -5.39 -12.61 8.11
CA ALA A 176 -6.70 -13.18 8.44
C ALA A 176 -6.61 -14.52 9.19
N SER A 177 -5.58 -15.32 8.92
CA SER A 177 -5.40 -16.62 9.59
C SER A 177 -4.78 -16.53 10.99
N ARG A 178 -4.29 -15.34 11.39
CA ARG A 178 -3.44 -15.18 12.59
C ARG A 178 -4.12 -14.44 13.73
N ILE A 179 -5.11 -13.61 13.44
CA ILE A 179 -5.80 -12.78 14.43
C ILE A 179 -7.31 -12.80 14.18
N ASP A 180 -8.10 -12.76 15.25
CA ASP A 180 -9.56 -12.86 15.17
C ASP A 180 -10.24 -11.53 14.78
N ASN A 181 -9.54 -10.41 14.97
CA ASN A 181 -10.03 -9.06 14.66
C ASN A 181 -9.67 -8.59 13.24
N PHE A 182 -9.40 -9.51 12.31
CA PHE A 182 -9.21 -9.22 10.89
C PHE A 182 -10.06 -10.14 10.01
N SER A 183 -11.20 -9.64 9.55
CA SER A 183 -12.11 -10.35 8.65
C SER A 183 -11.81 -10.00 7.19
N LEU A 184 -11.37 -10.97 6.40
CA LEU A 184 -11.02 -10.77 4.99
C LEU A 184 -12.15 -11.24 4.06
N HIS A 185 -12.56 -10.36 3.14
CA HIS A 185 -13.49 -10.67 2.06
C HIS A 185 -12.92 -10.26 0.71
N LEU A 186 -12.79 -11.24 -0.17
CA LEU A 186 -12.26 -11.04 -1.51
C LEU A 186 -13.41 -11.19 -2.52
N VAL A 187 -13.52 -10.24 -3.44
CA VAL A 187 -14.50 -10.20 -4.52
C VAL A 187 -13.75 -10.24 -5.84
N CYS A 188 -14.06 -11.21 -6.70
CA CYS A 188 -13.51 -11.27 -8.05
C CYS A 188 -14.61 -11.04 -9.09
N GLU A 189 -14.41 -10.09 -10.00
CA GLU A 189 -15.33 -9.83 -11.12
C GLU A 189 -15.56 -11.11 -11.94
N LYS A 190 -14.47 -11.81 -12.28
CA LYS A 190 -14.47 -13.06 -13.04
C LYS A 190 -13.41 -14.03 -12.53
N HIS A 191 -13.50 -15.29 -12.95
CA HIS A 191 -12.46 -16.30 -12.75
C HIS A 191 -12.21 -16.99 -14.10
N GLY A 192 -10.95 -17.29 -14.41
CA GLY A 192 -10.61 -18.03 -15.62
C GLY A 192 -11.10 -19.48 -15.58
N LEU A 193 -11.21 -20.11 -16.76
CA LEU A 193 -11.36 -21.56 -16.85
C LEU A 193 -10.18 -22.23 -16.14
N GLY A 194 -10.47 -23.05 -15.12
CA GLY A 194 -9.45 -23.74 -14.33
C GLY A 194 -8.85 -22.92 -13.18
N GLU A 195 -9.33 -21.69 -12.93
CA GLU A 195 -8.96 -20.92 -11.73
C GLU A 195 -10.02 -21.14 -10.63
N PRO A 196 -9.75 -21.95 -9.58
CA PRO A 196 -10.70 -22.16 -8.51
C PRO A 196 -10.93 -20.84 -7.75
N TRP A 197 -12.21 -20.45 -7.59
CA TRP A 197 -12.59 -19.28 -6.79
C TRP A 197 -13.84 -19.57 -5.96
N ALA A 198 -13.66 -19.65 -4.64
CA ALA A 198 -14.72 -19.87 -3.67
C ALA A 198 -15.26 -18.56 -3.06
N GLY A 199 -14.61 -17.42 -3.32
CA GLY A 199 -15.03 -16.11 -2.81
C GLY A 199 -16.20 -15.50 -3.58
N TYR A 200 -16.55 -14.27 -3.21
CA TYR A 200 -17.63 -13.51 -3.84
C TYR A 200 -17.30 -13.20 -5.32
N ARG A 201 -18.34 -13.08 -6.14
CA ARG A 201 -18.24 -12.98 -7.61
C ARG A 201 -18.99 -11.77 -8.15
N GLY A 202 -18.43 -11.14 -9.16
CA GLY A 202 -18.99 -9.94 -9.80
C GLY A 202 -18.47 -8.67 -9.17
N TYR A 203 -19.26 -7.60 -9.26
CA TYR A 203 -18.94 -6.33 -8.62
C TYR A 203 -19.47 -6.27 -7.19
N LEU A 204 -18.71 -5.63 -6.30
CA LEU A 204 -19.17 -5.29 -4.97
C LEU A 204 -20.51 -4.54 -5.09
N ASN A 205 -21.47 -4.94 -4.26
CA ASN A 205 -22.79 -4.32 -4.20
C ASN A 205 -23.28 -4.36 -2.75
N GLN A 206 -24.36 -3.62 -2.49
CA GLN A 206 -24.92 -3.48 -1.16
C GLN A 206 -25.22 -4.82 -0.47
N LYS A 207 -25.80 -5.81 -1.16
CA LYS A 207 -26.13 -7.11 -0.57
C LYS A 207 -24.88 -7.88 -0.13
N MET A 208 -23.80 -7.80 -0.92
CA MET A 208 -22.52 -8.37 -0.52
C MET A 208 -21.96 -7.66 0.71
N LEU A 209 -22.02 -6.32 0.73
CA LEU A 209 -21.53 -5.53 1.86
C LEU A 209 -22.30 -5.85 3.15
N GLU A 210 -23.63 -5.95 3.09
CA GLU A 210 -24.47 -6.33 4.23
C GLU A 210 -24.15 -7.73 4.79
N LEU A 211 -23.69 -8.66 3.93
CA LEU A 211 -23.26 -9.99 4.35
C LEU A 211 -21.84 -10.01 4.94
N MET A 212 -20.94 -9.19 4.40
CA MET A 212 -19.54 -9.12 4.82
C MET A 212 -19.35 -8.29 6.10
N ALA A 213 -20.04 -7.15 6.18
CA ALA A 213 -19.95 -6.17 7.26
C ALA A 213 -21.37 -5.70 7.60
N PRO A 214 -22.19 -6.49 8.29
CA PRO A 214 -23.57 -6.12 8.62
C PRO A 214 -23.67 -4.83 9.46
N ASP A 215 -22.61 -4.48 10.18
CA ASP A 215 -22.45 -3.26 10.97
C ASP A 215 -21.67 -2.16 10.23
N PHE A 216 -21.60 -2.17 8.89
CA PHE A 216 -20.80 -1.22 8.11
C PHE A 216 -21.09 0.27 8.39
N MET A 217 -22.31 0.59 8.84
CA MET A 217 -22.72 1.95 9.22
C MET A 217 -22.10 2.42 10.54
N ASP A 218 -21.62 1.51 11.39
CA ASP A 218 -20.97 1.80 12.67
C ASP A 218 -19.43 1.84 12.56
N ARG A 219 -18.87 1.59 11.36
CA ARG A 219 -17.43 1.49 11.11
C ARG A 219 -16.89 2.77 10.48
N GLU A 220 -15.64 3.10 10.79
CA GLU A 220 -14.91 4.08 9.99
C GLU A 220 -14.55 3.46 8.64
N VAL A 221 -14.99 4.10 7.54
CA VAL A 221 -14.87 3.53 6.19
C VAL A 221 -13.72 4.19 5.42
N PHE A 222 -12.72 3.40 5.06
CA PHE A 222 -11.66 3.83 4.14
C PHE A 222 -11.89 3.19 2.77
N CYS A 223 -12.34 3.99 1.81
CA CYS A 223 -12.62 3.55 0.44
C CYS A 223 -11.57 4.07 -0.55
N CYS A 224 -10.95 3.18 -1.34
CA CYS A 224 -10.01 3.57 -2.38
C CYS A 224 -10.02 2.58 -3.56
N GLY A 225 -10.25 3.08 -4.77
CA GLY A 225 -10.27 2.28 -5.98
C GLY A 225 -10.47 3.13 -7.23
N PRO A 226 -10.71 2.50 -8.40
CA PRO A 226 -11.13 3.22 -9.59
C PRO A 226 -12.40 4.04 -9.34
N THR A 227 -12.59 5.15 -10.07
CA THR A 227 -13.79 6.01 -9.92
C THR A 227 -15.11 5.23 -9.95
N PRO A 228 -15.33 4.25 -10.87
CA PRO A 228 -16.56 3.47 -10.86
C PRO A 228 -16.77 2.62 -9.59
N TYR A 229 -15.69 2.20 -8.93
CA TYR A 229 -15.76 1.43 -7.69
C TYR A 229 -16.18 2.31 -6.51
N MET A 230 -15.64 3.53 -6.43
CA MET A 230 -15.93 4.45 -5.31
C MET A 230 -17.29 5.13 -5.43
N ALA A 231 -17.85 5.20 -6.64
CA ALA A 231 -19.14 5.83 -6.91
C ALA A 231 -20.34 4.87 -6.81
N ALA A 232 -20.10 3.55 -6.83
CA ALA A 232 -21.12 2.51 -6.78
C ALA A 232 -21.56 2.24 -5.33
#